data_AF-A0A7Y5BZH5-F1
#
_entry.id   AF-A0A7Y5BZH5-F1
#
_cell.length_a   1.000
_cell.length_b   1.000
_cell.length_c   1.000
_cell.angle_alpha   90.00
_cell.angle_beta   90.00
_cell.angle_gamma   90.00
#
_symmetry.space_group_name_H-M   'P 1'
#
loop_
_entity.id
_entity.type
_entity.pdbx_description
1 polymer ?
#
loop_
_entity_poly.entity_id
_entity_poly.type
_entity_poly.pdbx_seq_one_letter_code
_entity_poly.pdbx_strand_id
1 'polypeptide(L)'
;MTTKPLPYAFLLLCLLACANFRPVPTPFPPAEETPIPSPTFAATAAPLEPSDALPIELDIPFQLRVGQRAVLGAGELTVELQTILRDWRCPSEVQCSEAGALDLAIYAWLPDLEPTRFEMSTNPMMHQDVIPYDTYEIRLLAIIPYPKTIEETIPMEDYLVTFAVSLKTE
;
A
#
# COMPACT_ATOMS: atom_id res chain seq x y z
N MET A 1 -10.10 -28.86 57.55
CA MET A 1 -10.19 -27.40 57.73
C MET A 1 -10.03 -26.75 56.36
N THR A 2 -11.11 -26.66 55.58
CA THR A 2 -12.11 -25.58 55.54
C THR A 2 -11.69 -24.44 54.61
N THR A 3 -12.18 -24.47 53.37
CA THR A 3 -12.60 -23.25 52.64
C THR A 3 -13.92 -23.53 51.94
N LYS A 4 -14.85 -22.59 52.14
CA LYS A 4 -16.30 -22.63 51.97
C LYS A 4 -16.77 -22.58 50.50
N PRO A 5 -18.01 -23.02 50.21
CA PRO A 5 -18.65 -22.95 48.90
C PRO A 5 -19.33 -21.60 48.64
N LEU A 6 -19.44 -21.20 47.37
CA LEU A 6 -20.35 -20.15 46.91
C LEU A 6 -21.77 -20.71 46.73
N PRO A 7 -22.83 -20.05 47.22
CA PRO A 7 -24.19 -20.34 46.80
C PRO A 7 -24.79 -19.25 45.91
N TYR A 8 -25.48 -19.75 44.88
CA TYR A 8 -26.60 -19.16 44.16
C TYR A 8 -27.70 -18.58 45.08
N ALA A 9 -28.26 -17.41 44.73
CA ALA A 9 -29.65 -16.94 44.98
C ALA A 9 -29.69 -15.42 44.64
N PHE A 10 -30.27 -14.91 43.55
CA PHE A 10 -31.70 -14.89 43.17
C PHE A 10 -32.65 -14.59 44.35
N LEU A 11 -33.03 -13.32 44.55
CA LEU A 11 -34.40 -12.81 44.38
C LEU A 11 -34.60 -11.38 44.95
N LEU A 12 -35.20 -10.52 44.12
CA LEU A 12 -36.25 -9.51 44.41
C LEU A 12 -36.01 -8.37 45.44
N LEU A 13 -36.04 -7.12 44.97
CA LEU A 13 -37.16 -6.21 45.27
C LEU A 13 -37.23 -5.02 44.29
N CYS A 14 -38.41 -4.87 43.70
CA CYS A 14 -38.87 -3.78 42.84
C CYS A 14 -39.38 -2.63 43.72
N LEU A 15 -39.13 -1.35 43.36
CA LEU A 15 -40.08 -0.22 43.43
C LEU A 15 -39.40 1.15 43.20
N LEU A 16 -40.21 2.09 42.69
CA LEU A 16 -40.03 3.55 42.52
C LEU A 16 -39.35 3.98 41.20
N ALA A 17 -40.12 4.22 40.12
CA ALA A 17 -40.88 5.45 39.83
C ALA A 17 -40.00 6.61 39.33
N CYS A 18 -40.12 6.95 38.05
CA CYS A 18 -40.65 8.25 37.60
C CYS A 18 -40.45 8.40 36.08
N ALA A 19 -41.53 8.80 35.43
CA ALA A 19 -41.64 9.06 34.01
C ALA A 19 -40.63 10.12 33.52
N ASN A 20 -39.97 9.84 32.40
CA ASN A 20 -39.41 10.86 31.53
C ASN A 20 -39.70 10.47 30.08
N PHE A 21 -40.91 10.78 29.66
CA PHE A 21 -41.33 10.72 28.26
C PHE A 21 -40.52 11.77 27.48
N ARG A 22 -39.51 11.34 26.73
CA ARG A 22 -38.86 12.20 25.75
C ARG A 22 -39.76 12.23 24.49
N PRO A 23 -40.13 13.40 23.97
CA PRO A 23 -40.88 13.47 22.72
C PRO A 23 -40.03 12.88 21.59
N VAL A 24 -40.62 11.93 20.85
CA VAL A 24 -40.02 11.36 19.64
C VAL A 24 -39.98 12.48 18.57
N PRO A 25 -38.83 12.78 17.96
CA PRO A 25 -38.79 13.69 16.83
C PRO A 25 -39.56 13.06 15.66
N THR A 26 -40.48 13.84 15.08
CA THR A 26 -41.29 13.47 13.92
C THR A 26 -40.43 13.01 12.75
N PRO A 27 -40.88 12.02 11.95
CA PRO A 27 -40.20 11.65 10.73
C PRO A 27 -40.20 12.83 9.75
N PHE A 28 -39.04 13.15 9.18
CA PHE A 28 -38.89 14.14 8.11
C PHE A 28 -39.73 13.73 6.89
N PRO A 29 -40.42 14.66 6.21
CA PRO A 29 -41.09 14.37 4.96
C PRO A 29 -40.07 13.95 3.90
N PRO A 30 -40.44 13.07 2.95
CA PRO A 30 -39.58 12.70 1.84
C PRO A 30 -39.29 13.93 0.99
N ALA A 31 -38.01 14.16 0.69
CA ALA A 31 -37.58 15.20 -0.23
C ALA A 31 -38.18 14.93 -1.61
N GLU A 32 -38.90 15.90 -2.14
CA GLU A 32 -39.44 15.88 -3.49
C GLU A 32 -38.27 16.02 -4.47
N GLU A 33 -37.85 14.89 -5.06
CA GLU A 33 -36.79 14.86 -6.08
C GLU A 33 -37.31 15.51 -7.37
N THR A 34 -36.88 16.75 -7.61
CA THR A 34 -36.98 17.35 -8.94
C THR A 34 -36.07 16.59 -9.90
N PRO A 35 -36.53 16.25 -11.12
CA PRO A 35 -35.71 15.58 -12.12
C PRO A 35 -34.56 16.51 -12.55
N ILE A 36 -33.33 16.14 -12.20
CA ILE A 36 -32.12 16.79 -12.70
C ILE A 36 -32.00 16.43 -14.19
N PRO A 37 -31.92 17.40 -15.12
CA PRO A 37 -31.68 17.08 -16.52
C PRO A 37 -30.29 16.48 -16.65
N SER A 38 -30.21 15.23 -17.11
CA SER A 38 -28.96 14.54 -17.36
C SER A 38 -28.12 15.31 -18.39
N PRO A 39 -26.91 15.78 -18.07
CA PRO A 39 -26.00 16.27 -19.10
C PRO A 39 -25.60 15.10 -19.99
N THR A 40 -25.92 15.18 -21.28
CA THR A 40 -25.38 14.29 -22.31
C THR A 40 -23.90 14.62 -22.49
N PHE A 41 -23.04 14.00 -21.69
CA PHE A 41 -21.61 14.03 -21.94
C PHE A 41 -21.30 13.13 -23.13
N ALA A 42 -21.12 13.73 -24.31
CA ALA A 42 -20.44 13.09 -25.41
C ALA A 42 -18.96 12.93 -25.03
N ALA A 43 -18.64 11.85 -24.32
CA ALA A 43 -17.27 11.47 -24.03
C ALA A 43 -16.64 10.92 -25.32
N THR A 44 -15.92 11.77 -26.04
CA THR A 44 -14.84 11.28 -26.91
C THR A 44 -13.84 10.61 -25.98
N ALA A 45 -13.83 9.27 -25.98
CA ALA A 45 -12.76 8.49 -25.38
C ALA A 45 -11.50 8.74 -26.21
N ALA A 46 -10.64 9.64 -25.74
CA ALA A 46 -9.27 9.69 -26.20
C ALA A 46 -8.59 8.35 -25.82
N PRO A 47 -7.76 7.74 -26.69
CA PRO A 47 -6.95 6.59 -26.33
C PRO A 47 -6.10 6.91 -25.09
N LEU A 48 -6.07 5.98 -24.12
CA LEU A 48 -5.23 6.04 -22.93
C LEU A 48 -3.77 5.85 -23.33
N GLU A 49 -3.16 6.85 -23.97
CA GLU A 49 -1.73 6.85 -24.29
C GLU A 49 -0.91 6.91 -22.97
N PRO A 50 0.18 6.14 -22.85
CA PRO A 50 0.93 5.93 -21.61
C PRO A 50 1.84 7.13 -21.31
N SER A 51 1.25 8.28 -20.96
CA SER A 51 1.99 9.51 -20.66
C SER A 51 2.79 9.46 -19.35
N ASP A 52 2.58 8.44 -18.51
CA ASP A 52 3.18 8.36 -17.17
C ASP A 52 4.33 7.35 -17.05
N ALA A 53 4.75 6.75 -18.17
CA ALA A 53 5.82 5.77 -18.19
C ALA A 53 7.19 6.44 -18.42
N LEU A 54 8.11 6.24 -17.49
CA LEU A 54 9.49 6.73 -17.59
C LEU A 54 10.32 5.80 -18.48
N PRO A 55 10.94 6.28 -19.57
CA PRO A 55 11.86 5.44 -20.35
C PRO A 55 13.13 5.14 -19.54
N ILE A 56 13.61 3.90 -19.60
CA ILE A 56 14.83 3.44 -18.92
C ILE A 56 15.76 2.70 -19.87
N GLU A 57 17.02 2.55 -19.46
CA GLU A 57 18.08 1.83 -20.19
C GLU A 57 18.63 0.68 -19.32
N LEU A 58 19.16 -0.35 -19.97
CA LEU A 58 19.82 -1.47 -19.28
C LEU A 58 21.02 -0.98 -18.48
N ASP A 59 21.20 -1.55 -17.29
CA ASP A 59 22.30 -1.29 -16.35
C ASP A 59 22.38 0.17 -15.84
N ILE A 60 21.39 1.01 -16.18
CA ILE A 60 21.28 2.39 -15.71
C ILE A 60 20.26 2.45 -14.57
N PRO A 61 20.65 2.93 -13.37
CA PRO A 61 19.72 3.11 -12.28
C PRO A 61 18.64 4.14 -12.60
N PHE A 62 17.40 3.84 -12.23
CA PHE A 62 16.25 4.73 -12.36
C PHE A 62 15.42 4.75 -11.08
N GLN A 63 14.57 5.77 -10.93
CA GLN A 63 13.80 5.98 -9.72
C GLN A 63 12.30 5.96 -10.00
N LEU A 64 11.54 5.30 -9.13
CA LEU A 64 10.09 5.25 -9.16
C LEU A 64 9.50 5.71 -7.83
N ARG A 65 8.42 6.49 -7.92
CA ARG A 65 7.47 6.71 -6.83
C ARG A 65 6.39 5.64 -6.87
N VAL A 66 5.66 5.51 -5.76
CA VAL A 66 4.50 4.62 -5.68
C VAL A 66 3.47 4.99 -6.76
N GLY A 67 3.05 4.00 -7.54
CA GLY A 67 2.17 4.14 -8.71
C GLY A 67 2.85 4.55 -10.01
N GLN A 68 4.16 4.83 -10.00
CA GLN A 68 4.90 5.13 -11.23
C GLN A 68 5.44 3.87 -11.88
N ARG A 69 5.56 3.93 -13.21
CA ARG A 69 6.10 2.85 -14.04
C ARG A 69 7.25 3.32 -14.90
N ALA A 70 8.19 2.42 -15.13
CA ALA A 70 9.33 2.56 -16.03
C ALA A 70 9.21 1.54 -17.16
N VAL A 71 9.64 1.92 -18.35
CA VAL A 71 9.59 1.10 -19.57
C VAL A 71 10.98 0.99 -20.18
N LEU A 72 11.45 -0.24 -20.36
CA LEU A 72 12.69 -0.56 -21.03
C LEU A 72 12.47 -0.63 -22.55
N GLY A 73 13.34 0.05 -23.30
CA GLY A 73 13.30 0.02 -24.75
C GLY A 73 11.95 0.47 -25.31
N ALA A 74 11.46 -0.23 -26.34
CA ALA A 74 10.17 0.04 -26.96
C ALA A 74 9.00 -0.73 -26.28
N GLY A 75 9.04 -0.90 -24.95
CA GLY A 75 8.04 -1.68 -24.23
C GLY A 75 8.45 -3.10 -23.86
N GLU A 76 9.72 -3.46 -24.03
CA GLU A 76 10.21 -4.84 -23.86
C GLU A 76 10.07 -5.36 -22.43
N LEU A 77 10.15 -4.46 -21.45
CA LEU A 77 9.84 -4.72 -20.06
C LEU A 77 9.22 -3.47 -19.46
N THR A 78 8.14 -3.64 -18.70
CA THR A 78 7.61 -2.57 -17.85
C THR A 78 7.72 -2.98 -16.39
N VAL A 79 8.15 -2.04 -15.55
CA VAL A 79 8.27 -2.20 -14.10
C VAL A 79 7.48 -1.08 -13.42
N GLU A 80 6.59 -1.41 -12.50
CA GLU A 80 5.80 -0.46 -11.73
C GLU A 80 6.05 -0.65 -10.25
N LEU A 81 6.35 0.44 -9.54
CA LEU A 81 6.38 0.41 -8.08
C LEU A 81 4.96 0.50 -7.55
N GLN A 82 4.44 -0.59 -7.00
CA GLN A 82 3.06 -0.62 -6.56
C GLN A 82 2.86 0.01 -5.19
N THR A 83 3.66 -0.40 -4.19
CA THR A 83 3.50 0.05 -2.80
C THR A 83 4.70 -0.34 -1.96
N ILE A 84 4.89 0.36 -0.85
CA ILE A 84 5.67 -0.14 0.29
C ILE A 84 4.75 -1.05 1.12
N LEU A 85 5.20 -2.26 1.44
CA LEU A 85 4.45 -3.23 2.25
C LEU A 85 4.71 -2.98 3.74
N ARG A 86 5.98 -2.76 4.07
CA ARG A 86 6.41 -2.54 5.45
C ARG A 86 7.74 -1.81 5.49
N ASP A 87 7.82 -0.75 6.27
CA ASP A 87 9.10 -0.13 6.64
C ASP A 87 9.33 -0.32 8.13
N TRP A 88 10.36 -1.10 8.47
CA TRP A 88 10.83 -1.31 9.83
C TRP A 88 12.34 -1.13 9.92
N ARG A 89 12.91 -0.31 9.02
CA ARG A 89 14.33 0.04 9.01
C ARG A 89 14.73 0.64 10.36
N CYS A 90 15.92 0.32 10.85
CA CYS A 90 16.43 0.91 12.07
C CYS A 90 16.69 2.41 11.85
N PRO A 91 16.02 3.34 12.56
CA PRO A 91 16.21 4.76 12.32
C PRO A 91 17.63 5.23 12.64
N SER A 92 18.14 6.22 11.88
CA SER A 92 19.55 6.61 11.96
C SER A 92 19.98 7.24 13.29
N GLU A 93 19.04 7.77 14.08
CA GLU A 93 19.32 8.38 15.40
C GLU A 93 19.14 7.38 16.56
N VAL A 94 18.87 6.11 16.27
CA VAL A 94 18.60 5.06 17.25
C VAL A 94 19.56 3.88 17.07
N GLN A 95 19.92 3.23 18.17
CA GLN A 95 20.65 1.96 18.14
C GLN A 95 19.66 0.81 18.31
N CYS A 96 19.43 0.04 17.23
CA CYS A 96 18.58 -1.14 17.27
C CYS A 96 19.38 -2.40 17.56
N SER A 97 18.73 -3.40 18.16
CA SER A 97 19.29 -4.75 18.30
C SER A 97 19.32 -5.53 16.98
N GLU A 98 18.48 -5.14 16.02
CA GLU A 98 18.34 -5.74 14.69
C GLU A 98 18.43 -4.63 13.63
N ALA A 99 18.98 -4.94 12.44
CA ALA A 99 19.27 -3.93 11.42
C ALA A 99 18.04 -3.27 10.78
N GLY A 100 16.86 -3.89 10.90
CA GLY A 100 15.67 -3.43 10.20
C GLY A 100 15.67 -3.80 8.71
N ALA A 101 14.52 -3.66 8.05
CA ALA A 101 14.41 -3.76 6.60
C ALA A 101 13.18 -3.00 6.09
N LEU A 102 13.10 -2.87 4.77
CA LEU A 102 11.91 -2.40 4.08
C LEU A 102 11.50 -3.43 3.03
N ASP A 103 10.23 -3.77 3.05
CA ASP A 103 9.57 -4.70 2.13
C ASP A 103 8.64 -3.91 1.22
N LEU A 104 8.68 -4.17 -0.08
CA LEU A 104 7.89 -3.48 -1.09
C LEU A 104 7.35 -4.45 -2.14
N ALA A 105 6.35 -3.99 -2.90
CA ALA A 105 5.82 -4.74 -4.03
C ALA A 105 5.98 -3.97 -5.34
N ILE A 106 6.35 -4.71 -6.39
CA ILE A 106 6.38 -4.22 -7.77
C ILE A 106 5.47 -5.06 -8.65
N TYR A 107 5.01 -4.49 -9.75
CA TYR A 107 4.56 -5.25 -10.91
C TYR A 107 5.63 -5.24 -11.99
N ALA A 108 5.79 -6.35 -12.69
CA ALA A 108 6.55 -6.39 -13.93
C ALA A 108 5.81 -7.19 -15.00
N TRP A 109 5.94 -6.76 -16.26
CA TRP A 109 5.37 -7.45 -17.41
C TRP A 109 6.16 -7.22 -18.69
N LEU A 110 6.11 -8.22 -19.56
CA LEU A 110 6.56 -8.16 -20.95
C LEU A 110 5.38 -7.74 -21.86
N PRO A 111 5.65 -7.38 -23.13
CA PRO A 111 4.60 -7.16 -24.12
C PRO A 111 3.60 -8.32 -24.14
N ASP A 112 2.31 -7.97 -24.22
CA ASP A 112 1.19 -8.91 -24.35
C ASP A 112 1.03 -9.93 -23.19
N LEU A 113 1.74 -9.74 -22.06
CA LEU A 113 1.58 -10.53 -20.85
C LEU A 113 0.87 -9.74 -19.74
N GLU A 114 0.19 -10.47 -18.84
CA GLU A 114 -0.42 -9.88 -17.66
C GLU A 114 0.63 -9.45 -16.62
N PRO A 115 0.42 -8.33 -15.90
CA PRO A 115 1.27 -7.90 -14.79
C PRO A 115 1.47 -8.98 -13.72
N THR A 116 2.73 -9.37 -13.49
CA THR A 116 3.10 -10.28 -12.39
C THR A 116 3.56 -9.46 -11.19
N ARG A 117 3.02 -9.77 -10.01
CA ARG A 117 3.40 -9.12 -8.74
C ARG A 117 4.63 -9.80 -8.15
N PHE A 118 5.60 -9.00 -7.71
CA PHE A 118 6.76 -9.46 -6.96
C PHE A 118 6.88 -8.69 -5.65
N GLU A 119 7.37 -9.37 -4.61
CA GLU A 119 7.75 -8.76 -3.34
C GLU A 119 9.28 -8.70 -3.28
N MET A 120 9.80 -7.55 -2.88
CA MET A 120 11.23 -7.30 -2.71
C MET A 120 11.51 -6.84 -1.29
N SER A 121 12.70 -7.15 -0.79
CA SER A 121 13.13 -6.77 0.56
C SER A 121 14.55 -6.23 0.55
N THR A 122 14.82 -5.20 1.36
CA THR A 122 16.19 -4.77 1.65
C THR A 122 16.89 -5.68 2.66
N ASN A 123 16.21 -6.70 3.20
CA ASN A 123 16.82 -7.63 4.14
C ASN A 123 17.79 -8.56 3.39
N PRO A 124 19.11 -8.49 3.65
CA PRO A 124 20.09 -9.32 2.93
C PRO A 124 19.92 -10.82 3.19
N MET A 125 19.25 -11.22 4.28
CA MET A 125 18.99 -12.63 4.58
C MET A 125 17.88 -13.23 3.71
N MET A 126 17.02 -12.39 3.11
CA MET A 126 15.90 -12.86 2.30
C MET A 126 16.30 -13.10 0.84
N HIS A 127 17.41 -12.50 0.37
CA HIS A 127 17.84 -12.54 -1.03
C HIS A 127 16.72 -12.12 -2.01
N GLN A 128 15.92 -11.14 -1.61
CA GLN A 128 14.79 -10.59 -2.37
C GLN A 128 15.08 -9.16 -2.87
N ASP A 129 16.34 -8.75 -2.86
CA ASP A 129 16.81 -7.50 -3.47
C ASP A 129 16.97 -7.63 -5.00
N VAL A 130 16.86 -8.85 -5.54
CA VAL A 130 16.94 -9.16 -6.98
C VAL A 130 15.78 -10.08 -7.36
N ILE A 131 15.04 -9.69 -8.40
CA ILE A 131 13.96 -10.50 -8.98
C ILE A 131 14.36 -10.91 -10.40
N PRO A 132 14.58 -12.21 -10.66
CA PRO A 132 14.72 -12.71 -12.02
C PRO A 132 13.34 -12.74 -12.69
N TYR A 133 13.23 -12.17 -13.89
CA TYR A 133 12.01 -12.17 -14.68
C TYR A 133 12.35 -12.34 -16.16
N ASP A 134 12.02 -13.53 -16.69
CA ASP A 134 12.39 -13.94 -18.05
C ASP A 134 13.93 -13.82 -18.27
N THR A 135 14.34 -12.97 -19.21
CA THR A 135 15.73 -12.66 -19.58
C THR A 135 16.34 -11.52 -18.76
N TYR A 136 15.57 -10.89 -17.88
CA TYR A 136 15.99 -9.74 -17.08
C TYR A 136 16.17 -10.09 -15.61
N GLU A 137 16.97 -9.26 -14.94
CA GLU A 137 17.03 -9.16 -13.48
C GLU A 137 16.70 -7.73 -13.06
N ILE A 138 15.72 -7.59 -12.17
CA ILE A 138 15.32 -6.30 -11.58
C ILE A 138 15.95 -6.24 -10.19
N ARG A 139 16.83 -5.25 -9.96
CA ARG A 139 17.55 -5.08 -8.70
C ARG A 139 17.05 -3.85 -7.95
N LEU A 140 16.78 -4.03 -6.66
CA LEU A 140 16.53 -2.96 -5.70
C LEU A 140 17.88 -2.40 -5.22
N LEU A 141 18.14 -1.13 -5.50
CA LEU A 141 19.42 -0.48 -5.18
C LEU A 141 19.35 0.41 -3.94
N ALA A 142 18.31 1.23 -3.83
CA ALA A 142 18.19 2.20 -2.73
C ALA A 142 16.75 2.65 -2.53
N ILE A 143 16.42 3.10 -1.31
CA ILE A 143 15.13 3.70 -0.98
C ILE A 143 15.37 4.95 -0.13
N ILE A 144 14.78 6.07 -0.53
CA ILE A 144 14.77 7.32 0.24
C ILE A 144 13.32 7.77 0.51
N PRO A 145 13.07 8.51 1.60
CA PRO A 145 14.00 8.85 2.68
C PRO A 145 14.36 7.65 3.57
N TYR A 146 15.39 7.80 4.39
CA TYR A 146 15.71 6.85 5.47
C TYR A 146 15.19 7.42 6.81
N PRO A 147 14.51 6.62 7.66
CA PRO A 147 13.93 7.13 8.89
C PRO A 147 15.03 7.61 9.85
N LYS A 148 14.77 8.72 10.52
CA LYS A 148 15.67 9.32 11.51
C LYS A 148 15.31 8.90 12.92
N THR A 149 14.02 8.90 13.26
CA THR A 149 13.50 8.51 14.59
C THR A 149 12.46 7.39 14.50
N ILE A 150 12.16 6.73 15.63
CA ILE A 150 11.16 5.64 15.69
C ILE A 150 9.73 6.14 15.42
N GLU A 151 9.44 7.38 15.78
CA GLU A 151 8.10 7.97 15.70
C GLU A 151 7.85 8.65 14.34
N GLU A 152 8.89 8.76 13.50
CA GLU A 152 8.77 9.34 12.17
C GLU A 152 7.87 8.46 11.30
N THR A 153 6.79 9.07 10.80
CA THR A 153 5.92 8.45 9.81
C THR A 153 6.25 9.05 8.45
N ILE A 154 6.81 8.23 7.55
CA ILE A 154 7.11 8.63 6.17
C ILE A 154 5.84 8.41 5.31
N PRO A 155 5.27 9.45 4.68
CA PRO A 155 4.15 9.31 3.75
C PRO A 155 4.49 8.41 2.54
N MET A 156 3.48 7.75 1.98
CA MET A 156 3.67 6.79 0.89
C MET A 156 4.23 7.46 -0.38
N GLU A 157 3.78 8.68 -0.65
CA GLU A 157 4.17 9.53 -1.77
C GLU A 157 5.62 10.05 -1.71
N ASP A 158 6.20 10.05 -0.51
CA ASP A 158 7.56 10.54 -0.26
C ASP A 158 8.62 9.48 -0.56
N TYR A 159 8.23 8.21 -0.65
CA TYR A 159 9.14 7.14 -1.03
C TYR A 159 9.59 7.28 -2.49
N LEU A 160 10.89 7.18 -2.67
CA LEU A 160 11.54 7.11 -3.95
C LEU A 160 12.49 5.91 -3.95
N VAL A 161 12.20 4.95 -4.83
CA VAL A 161 12.92 3.68 -4.89
C VAL A 161 13.77 3.65 -6.14
N THR A 162 15.05 3.36 -5.97
CA THR A 162 16.02 3.22 -7.05
C THR A 162 16.12 1.75 -7.44
N PHE A 163 15.89 1.47 -8.71
CA PHE A 163 16.03 0.17 -9.32
C PHE A 163 17.10 0.20 -10.41
N ALA A 164 17.61 -0.96 -10.79
CA ALA A 164 18.29 -1.16 -12.06
C ALA A 164 17.79 -2.45 -12.71
N VAL A 165 17.77 -2.47 -14.03
CA VAL A 165 17.43 -3.66 -14.82
C VAL A 165 18.66 -4.09 -15.60
N SER A 166 19.05 -5.34 -15.48
CA SER A 166 20.15 -5.94 -16.23
C SER A 166 19.67 -7.20 -16.95
N LEU A 167 20.46 -7.70 -17.89
CA LEU A 167 20.24 -9.05 -18.40
C LEU A 167 20.65 -10.08 -17.35
N LYS A 168 19.89 -11.18 -17.29
CA LYS A 168 20.25 -12.32 -16.45
C LYS A 168 21.55 -12.93 -16.96
N THR A 169 22.50 -13.16 -16.06
CA THR A 169 23.72 -13.92 -16.40
C THR A 169 23.42 -15.41 -16.25
N GLU A 170 23.61 -16.19 -17.31
CA GLU A 170 23.49 -17.66 -17.30
C GLU A 170 24.64 -18.36 -16.57
#